data_AF-A0A382YX63-F1
#
_entry.id   AF-A0A382YX63-F1
#
_cell.length_a   1.000
_cell.length_b   1.000
_cell.length_c   1.000
_cell.angle_alpha   90.00
_cell.angle_beta   90.00
_cell.angle_gamma   90.00
#
_symmetry.space_group_name_H-M   'P 1'
#
loop_
_entity.id
_entity.type
_entity.pdbx_description
1 polymer ?
#
loop_
_entity_poly.entity_id
_entity_poly.type
_entity_poly.pdbx_seq_one_letter_code
_entity_poly.pdbx_strand_id
1 'polypeptide(L)'
;VEADRQSILQKMLSLLTPELKRSTLILWATFFLCISTLYFLMSWIPKLIIDLGYPADAGNLAFTLFNFGGVLGIFTLGWLASRWSLSTLISIFAVTAAALMWVFAAAASLQASQTILMTLIFVIGISLQGGYTGLYAVAAKIYPIEIRSTGVGWAIGLGRLGAVIGPGVAGYMIATGISITTNFLTFAIPMMVGGILAYQLRVR
;
A
#
# COMPACT_ATOMS: atom_id res chain seq x y z
N VAL A 1 24.25 -15.05 25.75
CA VAL A 1 23.98 -13.82 26.51
C VAL A 1 24.75 -12.60 25.96
N GLU A 2 25.79 -12.77 25.13
CA GLU A 2 26.51 -11.64 24.50
C GLU A 2 25.81 -10.95 23.32
N ALA A 3 24.81 -11.59 22.70
CA ALA A 3 24.03 -11.00 21.59
C ALA A 3 23.13 -9.82 22.03
N ASP A 4 22.93 -9.63 23.34
CA ASP A 4 22.00 -8.64 23.89
C ASP A 4 22.65 -7.27 24.17
N ARG A 5 23.97 -7.15 23.97
CA ARG A 5 24.74 -5.92 24.29
C ARG A 5 24.94 -4.97 23.10
N GLN A 6 24.44 -5.30 21.91
CA GLN A 6 24.47 -4.37 20.79
C GLN A 6 23.43 -3.29 20.97
N SER A 7 23.89 -2.04 20.98
CA SER A 7 23.02 -0.85 20.98
C SER A 7 22.01 -0.95 19.83
N ILE A 8 20.77 -0.49 20.07
CA ILE A 8 19.70 -0.43 19.05
C ILE A 8 20.20 0.19 17.74
N LEU A 9 21.09 1.19 17.84
CA LEU A 9 21.72 1.85 16.70
C LEU A 9 22.65 0.93 15.91
N GLN A 10 23.39 0.04 16.57
CA GLN A 10 24.26 -0.93 15.89
C GLN A 10 23.45 -1.99 15.14
N LYS A 11 22.34 -2.45 15.73
CA LYS A 11 21.41 -3.37 15.04
C LYS A 11 20.74 -2.69 13.85
N MET A 12 20.35 -1.41 13.98
CA MET A 12 19.83 -0.64 12.84
C MET A 12 20.88 -0.46 11.73
N LEU A 13 22.13 -0.10 12.08
CA LEU A 13 23.22 0.07 11.11
C LEU A 13 23.57 -1.25 10.40
N SER A 14 23.40 -2.39 11.06
CA SER A 14 23.59 -3.71 10.42
C SER A 14 22.59 -4.00 9.28
N LEU A 15 21.46 -3.30 9.21
CA LEU A 15 20.50 -3.40 8.10
C LEU A 15 21.00 -2.65 6.85
N LEU A 16 21.97 -1.75 7.00
CA LEU A 16 22.54 -0.91 5.95
C LEU A 16 23.95 -1.37 5.53
N THR A 17 24.31 -2.61 5.84
CA THR A 17 25.53 -3.24 5.31
C THR A 17 25.47 -3.34 3.79
N PRO A 18 26.62 -3.36 3.07
CA PRO A 18 26.65 -3.39 1.60
C PRO A 18 25.80 -4.50 0.98
N GLU A 19 25.68 -5.63 1.66
CA GLU A 19 24.90 -6.80 1.24
C GLU A 19 23.38 -6.58 1.34
N LEU A 20 22.90 -5.91 2.40
CA LEU A 20 21.46 -5.75 2.67
C LEU A 20 20.91 -4.37 2.30
N LYS A 21 21.77 -3.35 2.25
CA LYS A 21 21.38 -1.93 2.08
C LYS A 21 20.40 -1.71 0.94
N ARG A 22 20.65 -2.31 -0.22
CA ARG A 22 19.76 -2.17 -1.38
C ARG A 22 18.37 -2.74 -1.09
N SER A 23 18.29 -3.99 -0.63
CA SER A 23 17.02 -4.66 -0.34
C SER A 23 16.28 -3.97 0.80
N THR A 24 16.98 -3.54 1.85
CA THR A 24 16.44 -2.78 2.98
C THR A 24 15.80 -1.47 2.53
N LEU A 25 16.51 -0.64 1.76
CA LEU A 25 16.01 0.65 1.30
C LEU A 25 14.83 0.50 0.33
N ILE A 26 14.89 -0.47 -0.59
CA ILE A 26 13.78 -0.76 -1.50
C ILE A 26 12.55 -1.21 -0.71
N LEU A 27 12.72 -2.11 0.28
CA LEU A 27 11.63 -2.59 1.12
C LEU A 27 11.00 -1.44 1.93
N TRP A 28 11.82 -0.60 2.56
CA TRP A 28 11.36 0.54 3.35
C TRP A 28 10.59 1.54 2.49
N ALA A 29 11.12 1.89 1.31
CA ALA A 29 10.43 2.76 0.36
C ALA A 29 9.11 2.15 -0.11
N THR A 30 9.11 0.84 -0.42
CA THR A 30 7.90 0.14 -0.85
C THR A 30 6.82 0.15 0.24
N PHE A 31 7.18 -0.15 1.49
CA PHE A 31 6.26 -0.06 2.63
C PHE A 31 5.69 1.35 2.79
N PHE A 32 6.56 2.35 2.74
CA PHE A 32 6.15 3.76 2.87
C PHE A 32 5.14 4.15 1.79
N LEU A 33 5.43 3.85 0.53
CA LEU A 33 4.58 4.23 -0.61
C LEU A 33 3.23 3.49 -0.56
N CYS A 34 3.24 2.17 -0.38
CA CYS A 34 2.00 1.39 -0.34
C CYS A 34 1.11 1.75 0.86
N ILE A 35 1.69 1.94 2.05
CA ILE A 35 0.92 2.33 3.24
C ILE A 35 0.41 3.77 3.12
N SER A 36 1.18 4.68 2.53
CA SER A 36 0.70 6.04 2.26
C SER A 36 -0.55 6.03 1.38
N THR A 37 -0.54 5.28 0.28
CA THR A 37 -1.72 5.13 -0.60
C THR A 37 -2.88 4.42 0.11
N LEU A 38 -2.60 3.36 0.88
CA LEU A 38 -3.64 2.65 1.65
C LEU A 38 -4.39 3.61 2.58
N TYR A 39 -3.66 4.36 3.40
CA TYR A 39 -4.28 5.24 4.39
C TYR A 39 -4.93 6.47 3.76
N PHE A 40 -4.38 6.98 2.65
CA PHE A 40 -5.07 7.94 1.81
C PHE A 40 -6.47 7.43 1.42
N LEU A 41 -6.55 6.25 0.82
CA LEU A 41 -7.84 5.68 0.39
C LEU A 41 -8.79 5.48 1.57
N MET A 42 -8.31 4.92 2.67
CA MET A 42 -9.14 4.70 3.86
C MET A 42 -9.70 6.02 4.44
N SER A 43 -8.95 7.12 4.34
CA SER A 43 -9.36 8.41 4.89
C SER A 43 -10.30 9.18 3.96
N TRP A 44 -10.16 9.01 2.64
CA TRP A 44 -10.81 9.87 1.65
C TRP A 44 -11.87 9.19 0.79
N ILE A 45 -11.99 7.86 0.79
CA ILE A 45 -13.04 7.13 0.03
C ILE A 45 -14.47 7.60 0.40
N PRO A 46 -14.90 7.61 1.67
CA PRO A 46 -16.27 8.00 2.00
C PRO A 46 -16.58 9.41 1.53
N LYS A 47 -15.65 10.34 1.77
CA LYS A 47 -15.79 11.75 1.39
C LYS A 47 -15.84 11.90 -0.12
N LEU A 48 -15.00 11.20 -0.87
CA LEU A 48 -15.00 11.24 -2.33
C LEU A 48 -16.36 10.86 -2.91
N ILE A 49 -16.98 9.80 -2.41
CA ILE A 49 -18.30 9.38 -2.87
C ILE A 49 -19.36 10.45 -2.58
N ILE A 50 -19.31 11.08 -1.40
CA ILE A 50 -20.21 12.18 -1.04
C ILE A 50 -19.96 13.39 -1.94
N ASP A 51 -18.71 13.75 -2.21
CA ASP A 51 -18.32 14.87 -3.07
C ASP A 51 -18.73 14.65 -4.55
N LEU A 52 -18.90 13.39 -4.97
CA LEU A 52 -19.47 13.03 -6.27
C LEU A 52 -21.01 13.15 -6.32
N GLY A 53 -21.66 13.55 -5.23
CA GLY A 53 -23.10 13.78 -5.14
C GLY A 53 -23.92 12.59 -4.63
N TYR A 54 -23.28 11.53 -4.14
CA TYR A 54 -23.97 10.37 -3.56
C TYR A 54 -24.29 10.56 -2.07
N PRO A 55 -25.30 9.85 -1.53
CA PRO A 55 -25.63 9.94 -0.11
C PRO A 55 -24.52 9.39 0.79
N ALA A 56 -24.48 9.83 2.05
CA ALA A 56 -23.48 9.39 3.03
C ALA A 56 -23.43 7.86 3.22
N ASP A 57 -24.58 7.19 3.12
CA ASP A 57 -24.67 5.73 3.20
C ASP A 57 -23.88 5.04 2.08
N ALA A 58 -23.85 5.63 0.88
CA ALA A 58 -23.03 5.12 -0.23
C ALA A 58 -21.53 5.26 0.07
N GLY A 59 -21.12 6.35 0.74
CA GLY A 59 -19.74 6.53 1.19
C GLY A 59 -19.30 5.49 2.23
N ASN A 60 -20.18 5.18 3.19
CA ASN A 60 -19.94 4.12 4.17
C ASN A 60 -19.87 2.72 3.51
N LEU A 61 -20.77 2.47 2.56
CA LEU A 61 -20.78 1.24 1.78
C LEU A 61 -19.50 1.08 0.95
N ALA A 62 -19.02 2.15 0.32
CA ALA A 62 -17.76 2.16 -0.43
C ALA A 62 -16.57 1.78 0.45
N PHE A 63 -16.46 2.37 1.64
CA PHE A 63 -15.41 2.04 2.61
C PHE A 63 -15.49 0.60 3.10
N THR A 64 -16.71 0.11 3.35
CA THR A 64 -16.95 -1.28 3.72
C THR A 64 -16.51 -2.23 2.62
N LEU A 65 -16.90 -1.96 1.37
CA LEU A 65 -16.49 -2.74 0.20
C LEU A 65 -14.97 -2.71 -0.01
N PHE A 66 -14.32 -1.57 0.18
CA PHE A 66 -12.85 -1.48 0.09
C PHE A 66 -12.15 -2.42 1.08
N ASN A 67 -12.62 -2.45 2.33
CA ASN A 67 -12.06 -3.32 3.36
C ASN A 67 -12.39 -4.79 3.13
N PHE A 68 -13.63 -5.09 2.75
CA PHE A 68 -14.08 -6.45 2.43
C PHE A 68 -13.34 -7.01 1.22
N GLY A 69 -13.14 -6.21 0.17
CA GLY A 69 -12.28 -6.53 -0.95
C GLY A 69 -10.86 -6.82 -0.49
N GLY A 70 -10.31 -6.02 0.43
CA GLY A 70 -8.99 -6.26 0.98
C GLY A 70 -8.83 -7.61 1.68
N VAL A 71 -9.84 -8.05 2.44
CA VAL A 71 -9.86 -9.40 3.04
C VAL A 71 -9.72 -10.47 1.96
N LEU A 72 -10.52 -10.39 0.89
CA LEU A 72 -10.44 -11.33 -0.23
C LEU A 72 -9.10 -11.25 -0.96
N GLY A 73 -8.53 -10.05 -1.09
CA GLY A 73 -7.21 -9.83 -1.66
C GLY A 73 -6.10 -10.50 -0.88
N ILE A 74 -6.16 -10.48 0.45
CA ILE A 74 -5.19 -11.14 1.33
C ILE A 74 -5.26 -12.66 1.16
N PHE A 75 -6.46 -13.24 1.16
CA PHE A 75 -6.63 -14.68 0.90
C PHE A 75 -6.12 -15.07 -0.50
N THR A 76 -6.46 -14.26 -1.51
CA THR A 76 -6.04 -14.49 -2.89
C THR A 76 -4.52 -14.44 -3.01
N LEU A 77 -3.87 -13.43 -2.43
CA LEU A 77 -2.41 -13.32 -2.41
C LEU A 77 -1.79 -14.53 -1.69
N GLY A 78 -2.31 -14.91 -0.52
CA GLY A 78 -1.81 -16.05 0.25
C GLY A 78 -1.90 -17.37 -0.53
N TRP A 79 -3.01 -17.60 -1.22
CA TRP A 79 -3.19 -18.76 -2.08
C TRP A 79 -2.23 -18.74 -3.27
N LEU A 80 -2.09 -17.61 -3.97
CA LEU A 80 -1.18 -17.46 -5.12
C LEU A 80 0.30 -17.57 -4.71
N ALA A 81 0.66 -17.11 -3.50
CA ALA A 81 2.01 -17.15 -2.97
C ALA A 81 2.55 -18.58 -2.76
N SER A 82 1.68 -19.60 -2.75
CA SER A 82 2.10 -21.00 -2.77
C SER A 82 2.64 -21.46 -4.13
N ARG A 83 2.32 -20.74 -5.22
CA ARG A 83 2.63 -21.14 -6.61
C ARG A 83 3.58 -20.18 -7.32
N TRP A 84 3.51 -18.88 -7.01
CA TRP A 84 4.33 -17.85 -7.66
C TRP A 84 5.20 -17.10 -6.66
N SER A 85 6.25 -16.45 -7.17
CA SER A 85 7.14 -15.64 -6.34
C SER A 85 6.38 -14.46 -5.71
N LEU A 86 6.54 -14.30 -4.40
CA LEU A 86 5.85 -13.28 -3.62
C LEU A 86 6.12 -11.85 -4.11
N SER A 87 7.36 -11.53 -4.49
CA SER A 87 7.71 -10.18 -4.99
C SER A 87 6.98 -9.83 -6.30
N THR A 88 6.87 -10.79 -7.21
CA THR A 88 6.14 -10.61 -8.48
C THR A 88 4.65 -10.43 -8.24
N LEU A 89 4.07 -11.21 -7.33
CA LEU A 89 2.67 -11.07 -6.96
C LEU A 89 2.37 -9.70 -6.37
N ILE A 90 3.19 -9.22 -5.43
CA ILE A 90 3.03 -7.90 -4.83
C ILE A 90 3.11 -6.82 -5.92
N SER A 91 4.05 -6.93 -6.85
CA SER A 91 4.15 -6.00 -7.98
C SER A 91 2.90 -6.01 -8.85
N ILE A 92 2.38 -7.19 -9.21
CA ILE A 92 1.17 -7.30 -10.04
C ILE A 92 -0.02 -6.67 -9.33
N PHE A 93 -0.22 -6.99 -8.06
CA PHE A 93 -1.31 -6.45 -7.24
C PHE A 93 -1.19 -4.92 -7.10
N ALA A 94 0.01 -4.39 -6.86
CA ALA A 94 0.24 -2.96 -6.71
C ALA A 94 0.05 -2.17 -8.01
N VAL A 95 0.58 -2.66 -9.14
CA VAL A 95 0.39 -2.02 -10.45
C VAL A 95 -1.07 -2.10 -10.89
N THR A 96 -1.75 -3.22 -10.62
CA THR A 96 -3.19 -3.38 -10.89
C THR A 96 -4.00 -2.39 -10.05
N ALA A 97 -3.69 -2.24 -8.76
CA ALA A 97 -4.33 -1.24 -7.91
C ALA A 97 -4.14 0.19 -8.46
N ALA A 98 -2.93 0.55 -8.87
CA ALA A 98 -2.65 1.86 -9.46
C ALA A 98 -3.44 2.10 -10.76
N ALA A 99 -3.50 1.11 -11.65
CA ALA A 99 -4.30 1.18 -12.88
C ALA A 99 -5.80 1.32 -12.57
N LEU A 100 -6.31 0.57 -11.60
CA LEU A 100 -7.71 0.67 -11.19
C LEU A 100 -8.04 2.02 -10.55
N MET A 101 -7.10 2.63 -9.82
CA MET A 101 -7.26 4.00 -9.31
C MET A 101 -7.38 5.03 -10.44
N TRP A 102 -6.64 4.85 -11.54
CA TRP A 102 -6.77 5.67 -12.74
C TRP A 102 -8.11 5.46 -13.43
N VAL A 103 -8.53 4.20 -13.60
CA VAL A 103 -9.84 3.85 -14.17
C VAL A 103 -10.97 4.43 -13.33
N PHE A 104 -10.85 4.36 -11.99
CA PHE A 104 -11.81 4.96 -11.07
C PHE A 104 -11.91 6.48 -11.26
N ALA A 105 -10.78 7.17 -11.32
CA ALA A 105 -10.77 8.62 -11.52
C ALA A 105 -11.38 9.03 -12.88
N ALA A 106 -11.11 8.27 -13.94
CA ALA A 106 -11.75 8.46 -15.24
C ALA A 106 -13.26 8.21 -15.19
N ALA A 107 -13.70 7.12 -14.56
CA ALA A 107 -15.11 6.79 -14.39
C ALA A 107 -15.87 7.85 -13.58
N ALA A 108 -15.25 8.37 -12.50
CA ALA A 108 -15.81 9.45 -11.70
C ALA A 108 -15.94 10.76 -12.50
N SER A 109 -14.96 11.05 -13.36
CA SER A 109 -14.98 12.24 -14.22
C SER A 109 -16.07 12.18 -15.31
N LEU A 110 -16.44 10.96 -15.73
CA LEU A 110 -17.51 10.68 -16.69
C LEU A 110 -18.89 10.46 -16.02
N GLN A 111 -19.02 10.76 -14.72
CA GLN A 111 -20.25 10.57 -13.94
C GLN A 111 -20.83 9.14 -14.09
N ALA A 112 -19.95 8.13 -14.05
CA ALA A 112 -20.35 6.73 -14.09
C ALA A 112 -21.35 6.38 -12.98
N SER A 113 -22.13 5.32 -13.18
CA SER A 113 -23.12 4.89 -12.20
C SER A 113 -22.50 4.49 -10.85
N GLN A 114 -23.27 4.63 -9.77
CA GLN A 114 -22.84 4.26 -8.42
C GLN A 114 -22.30 2.83 -8.38
N THR A 115 -22.98 1.89 -9.03
CA THR A 115 -22.59 0.48 -9.09
C THR A 115 -21.17 0.29 -9.63
N ILE A 116 -20.81 0.99 -10.71
CA ILE A 116 -19.47 0.91 -11.32
C ILE A 116 -18.41 1.42 -10.34
N LEU A 117 -18.66 2.56 -9.69
CA LEU A 117 -17.73 3.13 -8.72
C LEU A 117 -17.52 2.21 -7.50
N MET A 118 -18.60 1.61 -7.00
CA MET A 118 -18.55 0.66 -5.88
C MET A 118 -17.77 -0.61 -6.24
N THR A 119 -18.02 -1.17 -7.43
CA THR A 119 -17.27 -2.32 -7.93
C THR A 119 -15.79 -1.99 -8.09
N LEU A 120 -15.45 -0.83 -8.64
CA LEU A 120 -14.04 -0.41 -8.78
C LEU A 120 -13.38 -0.27 -7.41
N ILE A 121 -14.01 0.37 -6.43
CA ILE A 121 -13.48 0.50 -5.07
C ILE A 121 -13.24 -0.88 -4.42
N PHE A 122 -14.18 -1.81 -4.61
CA PHE A 122 -14.03 -3.18 -4.14
C PHE A 122 -12.80 -3.88 -4.75
N VAL A 123 -12.62 -3.81 -6.08
CA VAL A 123 -11.47 -4.44 -6.76
C VAL A 123 -10.15 -3.73 -6.44
N ILE A 124 -10.16 -2.40 -6.25
CA ILE A 124 -9.01 -1.65 -5.73
C ILE A 124 -8.64 -2.20 -4.34
N GLY A 125 -9.62 -2.43 -3.47
CA GLY A 125 -9.42 -3.03 -2.14
C GLY A 125 -8.72 -4.40 -2.22
N ILE A 126 -9.19 -5.29 -3.09
CA ILE A 126 -8.58 -6.61 -3.36
C ILE A 126 -7.11 -6.46 -3.74
N SER A 127 -6.84 -5.62 -4.74
CA SER A 127 -5.52 -5.50 -5.33
C SER A 127 -4.54 -4.80 -4.38
N LEU A 128 -4.96 -3.70 -3.77
CA LEU A 128 -4.08 -2.88 -2.95
C LEU A 128 -3.74 -3.55 -1.62
N GLN A 129 -4.75 -3.99 -0.86
CA GLN A 129 -4.50 -4.59 0.45
C GLN A 129 -3.86 -5.97 0.33
N GLY A 130 -4.23 -6.74 -0.71
CA GLY A 130 -3.56 -7.99 -1.04
C GLY A 130 -2.05 -7.76 -1.22
N GLY A 131 -1.66 -6.88 -2.15
CA GLY A 131 -0.25 -6.60 -2.42
C GLY A 131 0.52 -6.07 -1.19
N TYR A 132 -0.03 -5.10 -0.47
CA TYR A 132 0.64 -4.53 0.71
C TYR A 132 0.90 -5.58 1.81
N THR A 133 -0.05 -6.49 2.04
CA THR A 133 0.07 -7.49 3.12
C THR A 133 1.21 -8.49 2.82
N GLY A 134 1.49 -8.75 1.55
CA GLY A 134 2.64 -9.57 1.15
C GLY A 134 3.99 -8.99 1.58
N LEU A 135 4.10 -7.66 1.75
CA LEU A 135 5.36 -7.01 2.13
C LEU A 135 5.85 -7.44 3.51
N TYR A 136 4.95 -7.78 4.45
CA TYR A 136 5.35 -8.31 5.76
C TYR A 136 6.09 -9.64 5.64
N ALA A 137 5.61 -10.53 4.76
CA ALA A 137 6.25 -11.80 4.50
C ALA A 137 7.58 -11.62 3.74
N VAL A 138 7.65 -10.66 2.81
CA VAL A 138 8.92 -10.30 2.14
C VAL A 138 9.94 -9.77 3.14
N ALA A 139 9.54 -8.89 4.06
CA ALA A 139 10.42 -8.36 5.10
C ALA A 139 11.01 -9.48 5.96
N ALA A 140 10.20 -10.45 6.37
CA ALA A 140 10.66 -11.59 7.15
C ALA A 140 11.66 -12.49 6.38
N LYS A 141 11.55 -12.57 5.05
CA LYS A 141 12.44 -13.39 4.20
C LYS A 141 13.76 -12.70 3.85
N ILE A 142 13.78 -11.36 3.76
CA ILE A 142 14.99 -10.60 3.39
C ILE A 142 16.02 -10.60 4.52
N TYR A 143 15.59 -10.52 5.77
CA TYR A 143 16.50 -10.34 6.90
C TYR A 143 16.96 -11.67 7.53
N PRO A 144 18.27 -11.83 7.81
CA PRO A 144 18.81 -12.92 8.63
C PRO A 144 18.14 -13.00 10.00
N ILE A 145 18.08 -14.20 10.58
CA ILE A 145 17.32 -14.48 11.81
C ILE A 145 17.76 -13.56 12.96
N GLU A 146 19.04 -13.24 13.04
CA GLU A 146 19.66 -12.47 14.12
C GLU A 146 19.16 -11.01 14.15
N ILE A 147 18.85 -10.43 12.98
CA ILE A 147 18.45 -9.02 12.83
C ILE A 147 17.02 -8.85 12.31
N ARG A 148 16.31 -9.96 12.08
CA ARG A 148 14.97 -9.97 11.45
C ARG A 148 13.96 -9.13 12.20
N SER A 149 13.89 -9.24 13.52
CA SER A 149 12.94 -8.46 14.32
C SER A 149 13.18 -6.95 14.17
N THR A 150 14.45 -6.53 14.15
CA THR A 150 14.84 -5.13 13.98
C THR A 150 14.52 -4.64 12.57
N GLY A 151 14.87 -5.42 11.54
CA GLY A 151 14.61 -5.07 10.13
C GLY A 151 13.13 -4.97 9.79
N VAL A 152 12.33 -5.93 10.26
CA VAL A 152 10.87 -5.90 10.11
C VAL A 152 10.28 -4.74 10.88
N GLY A 153 10.70 -4.52 12.14
CA GLY A 153 10.23 -3.40 12.96
C GLY A 153 10.45 -2.05 12.31
N TRP A 154 11.65 -1.81 11.76
CA TRP A 154 11.95 -0.56 11.03
C TRP A 154 11.14 -0.40 9.75
N ALA A 155 10.95 -1.49 8.97
CA ALA A 155 10.14 -1.44 7.76
C ALA A 155 8.68 -1.05 8.07
N ILE A 156 8.11 -1.64 9.12
CA ILE A 156 6.75 -1.32 9.59
C ILE A 156 6.69 0.10 10.14
N GLY A 157 7.68 0.52 10.95
CA GLY A 157 7.74 1.86 11.53
C GLY A 157 7.76 2.96 10.48
N LEU A 158 8.60 2.81 9.43
CA LEU A 158 8.59 3.73 8.29
C LEU A 158 7.28 3.67 7.52
N GLY A 159 6.70 2.48 7.38
CA GLY A 159 5.34 2.32 6.90
C GLY A 159 4.32 3.19 7.64
N ARG A 160 4.39 3.25 8.97
CA ARG A 160 3.50 4.09 9.80
C ARG A 160 3.70 5.59 9.57
N LEU A 161 4.90 6.04 9.23
CA LEU A 161 5.09 7.43 8.79
C LEU A 161 4.28 7.71 7.53
N GLY A 162 4.26 6.76 6.59
CA GLY A 162 3.41 6.83 5.40
C GLY A 162 1.92 6.92 5.74
N ALA A 163 1.45 6.21 6.77
CA ALA A 163 0.06 6.26 7.23
C ALA A 163 -0.37 7.65 7.72
N VAL A 164 0.56 8.46 8.23
CA VAL A 164 0.29 9.85 8.66
C VAL A 164 0.49 10.82 7.50
N ILE A 165 1.58 10.67 6.75
CA ILE A 165 1.95 11.57 5.65
C ILE A 165 0.96 11.46 4.49
N GLY A 166 0.48 10.26 4.15
CA GLY A 166 -0.45 10.05 3.04
C GLY A 166 -1.73 10.88 3.15
N PRO A 167 -2.55 10.69 4.21
CA PRO A 167 -3.73 11.52 4.43
C PRO A 167 -3.40 13.00 4.62
N GLY A 168 -2.28 13.33 5.27
CA GLY A 168 -1.84 14.72 5.47
C GLY A 168 -1.55 15.46 4.16
N VAL A 169 -0.80 14.83 3.25
CA VAL A 169 -0.50 15.37 1.91
C VAL A 169 -1.78 15.52 1.10
N ALA A 170 -2.66 14.52 1.12
CA ALA A 170 -3.95 14.61 0.44
C ALA A 170 -4.83 15.73 1.00
N GLY A 171 -4.85 15.91 2.33
CA GLY A 171 -5.57 16.98 2.99
C GLY A 171 -5.04 18.36 2.59
N TYR A 172 -3.72 18.51 2.51
CA TYR A 172 -3.09 19.73 2.00
C TYR A 172 -3.48 20.01 0.54
N MET A 173 -3.43 19.00 -0.33
CA MET A 173 -3.86 19.13 -1.73
C MET A 173 -5.33 19.59 -1.84
N ILE A 174 -6.21 19.00 -1.03
CA ILE A 174 -7.63 19.38 -0.98
C ILE A 174 -7.81 20.82 -0.48
N ALA A 175 -7.03 21.23 0.53
CA ALA A 175 -7.05 22.61 1.03
C ALA A 175 -6.59 23.63 -0.02
N THR A 176 -5.70 23.25 -0.93
CA THR A 176 -5.29 24.07 -2.08
C THR A 176 -6.27 24.04 -3.26
N GLY A 177 -7.42 23.37 -3.12
CA GLY A 177 -8.48 23.29 -4.14
C GLY A 177 -8.35 22.12 -5.13
N ILE A 178 -7.40 21.20 -4.91
CA ILE A 178 -7.28 20.00 -5.75
C ILE A 178 -8.39 19.00 -5.38
N SER A 179 -9.10 18.50 -6.39
CA SER A 179 -10.20 17.55 -6.17
C SER A 179 -9.71 16.21 -5.60
N ILE A 180 -10.54 15.54 -4.81
CA ILE A 180 -10.21 14.20 -4.27
C ILE A 180 -10.00 13.19 -5.41
N THR A 181 -10.75 13.33 -6.52
CA THR A 181 -10.57 12.53 -7.74
C THR A 181 -9.18 12.69 -8.35
N THR A 182 -8.65 13.91 -8.38
CA THR A 182 -7.28 14.18 -8.83
C THR A 182 -6.26 13.57 -7.86
N ASN A 183 -6.51 13.62 -6.54
CA ASN A 183 -5.64 12.96 -5.57
C ASN A 183 -5.58 11.44 -5.79
N PHE A 184 -6.66 10.79 -6.23
CA PHE A 184 -6.61 9.37 -6.62
C PHE A 184 -5.60 9.11 -7.75
N LEU A 185 -5.52 9.99 -8.74
CA LEU A 185 -4.50 9.90 -9.80
C LEU A 185 -3.09 10.10 -9.24
N THR A 186 -2.91 11.08 -8.37
CA THR A 186 -1.61 11.38 -7.75
C THR A 186 -1.12 10.22 -6.88
N PHE A 187 -1.98 9.63 -6.07
CA PHE A 187 -1.64 8.51 -5.18
C PHE A 187 -1.54 7.15 -5.88
N ALA A 188 -2.00 7.04 -7.13
CA ALA A 188 -1.73 5.87 -7.96
C ALA A 188 -0.26 5.79 -8.40
N ILE A 189 0.42 6.94 -8.56
CA ILE A 189 1.85 7.00 -8.92
C ILE A 189 2.74 6.35 -7.84
N PRO A 190 2.69 6.73 -6.54
CA PRO A 190 3.50 6.08 -5.52
C PRO A 190 3.14 4.60 -5.36
N MET A 191 1.87 4.20 -5.58
CA MET A 191 1.49 2.79 -5.58
C MET A 191 2.16 2.01 -6.71
N MET A 192 2.19 2.57 -7.93
CA MET A 192 2.86 1.98 -9.08
C MET A 192 4.36 1.87 -8.86
N VAL A 193 5.00 2.93 -8.37
CA VAL A 193 6.43 2.94 -8.02
C VAL A 193 6.73 1.90 -6.94
N GLY A 194 5.89 1.80 -5.91
CA GLY A 194 6.00 0.77 -4.87
C GLY A 194 5.93 -0.64 -5.45
N GLY A 195 5.02 -0.90 -6.39
CA GLY A 195 4.94 -2.19 -7.10
C GLY A 195 6.22 -2.53 -7.88
N ILE A 196 6.73 -1.57 -8.65
CA ILE A 196 7.97 -1.74 -9.42
C ILE A 196 9.17 -2.00 -8.50
N LEU A 197 9.25 -1.28 -7.38
CA LEU A 197 10.28 -1.49 -6.35
C LEU A 197 10.15 -2.88 -5.71
N ALA A 198 8.93 -3.32 -5.40
CA ALA A 198 8.68 -4.65 -4.85
C ALA A 198 9.20 -5.75 -5.79
N TYR A 199 9.01 -5.60 -7.12
CA TYR A 199 9.52 -6.55 -8.10
C TYR A 199 11.05 -6.70 -8.04
N GLN A 200 11.77 -5.61 -7.76
CA GLN A 200 13.24 -5.61 -7.66
C GLN A 200 13.77 -6.40 -6.45
N LEU A 201 12.94 -6.66 -5.43
CA LEU A 201 13.34 -7.43 -4.26
C LEU A 201 13.58 -8.91 -4.60
N ARG A 202 13.01 -9.43 -5.70
CA ARG A 202 13.23 -10.79 -6.23
C ARG A 202 13.08 -11.93 -5.20
N VAL A 203 12.28 -11.71 -4.16
CA VAL A 203 11.97 -12.73 -3.15
C VAL A 203 10.90 -13.68 -3.68
N ARG A 204 11.22 -14.98 -3.65
CA ARG A 204 10.28 -16.08 -3.96
C ARG A 204 9.32 -16.30 -2.81
#